data_AF-A0AA38RR79-F1
#
_entry.id   AF-A0AA38RR79-F1
#
_cell.length_a   1.000
_cell.length_b   1.000
_cell.length_c   1.000
_cell.angle_alpha   90.00
_cell.angle_beta   90.00
_cell.angle_gamma   90.00
#
_symmetry.space_group_name_H-M   'P 1'
#
loop_
_entity.id
_entity.type
_entity.pdbx_description
1 polymer ?
#
loop_
_entity_poly.entity_id
_entity_poly.type
_entity_poly.pdbx_seq_one_letter_code
_entity_poly.pdbx_strand_id
1 'polypeptide(L)'
;MFRCVSRRSNVHFISAFGPANGRGLASNAPSPSYPRGSITSLNLDPNPDQVVVNESAKSKLNAAGIGFPREATPLRVKDRSGTKYPISVQIASRHVFHRWSLKYFDNFEHPWQQVLLKRLLDLNSQPLWCRCYSQSADRAIVRRKGASLLQHLWRTALQKRGYDPTGRKVQSAGDGQKNGEGIKCLYGTVYLTTQDPLKLVNTPHAQLFQYVEAILEKVEATLGRTDSDKSTTLPPVAQRRYDLARPKKTSRKKPVGATL
;
A
#
# COMPACT_ATOMS: atom_id res chain seq x y z
N MET A 1 35.01 39.05 21.24
CA MET A 1 36.19 39.44 20.41
C MET A 1 36.93 38.14 20.12
N PHE A 2 37.21 37.65 18.92
CA PHE A 2 37.46 38.26 17.62
C PHE A 2 36.70 37.54 16.49
N ARG A 3 36.43 38.31 15.44
CA ARG A 3 35.88 37.90 14.13
C ARG A 3 36.90 37.04 13.37
N CYS A 4 36.43 36.10 12.58
CA CYS A 4 37.09 35.73 11.33
C CYS A 4 36.08 35.71 10.19
N VAL A 5 36.51 36.25 9.06
CA VAL A 5 35.74 36.79 7.95
C VAL A 5 36.11 36.03 6.68
N SER A 6 35.11 35.73 5.85
CA SER A 6 35.17 35.62 4.37
C SER A 6 35.90 34.43 3.74
N ARG A 7 35.18 33.67 2.90
CA ARG A 7 35.14 33.95 1.45
C ARG A 7 34.03 33.20 0.73
N ARG A 8 33.40 33.94 -0.18
CA ARG A 8 32.43 33.51 -1.19
C ARG A 8 33.13 32.73 -2.31
N SER A 9 32.40 31.79 -2.92
CA SER A 9 32.50 31.54 -4.36
C SER A 9 31.12 31.16 -4.91
N ASN A 10 30.57 32.11 -5.67
CA ASN A 10 29.46 31.92 -6.61
C ASN A 10 29.91 30.96 -7.71
N VAL A 11 29.13 29.91 -7.97
CA VAL A 11 29.22 29.16 -9.23
C VAL A 11 27.97 29.48 -10.03
N HIS A 12 28.13 30.37 -11.01
CA HIS A 12 27.17 30.56 -12.09
C HIS A 12 27.20 29.32 -13.00
N PHE A 13 26.09 28.59 -13.06
CA PHE A 13 25.89 27.59 -14.10
C PHE A 13 25.27 28.29 -15.31
N ILE A 14 26.10 28.52 -16.34
CA ILE A 14 25.69 28.95 -17.67
C ILE A 14 25.23 27.68 -18.40
N SER A 15 23.92 27.53 -18.64
CA SER A 15 23.44 26.53 -19.60
C SER A 15 23.20 27.19 -20.95
N ALA A 16 24.21 27.11 -21.82
CA ALA A 16 24.04 27.29 -23.24
C ALA A 16 23.50 25.98 -23.83
N PHE A 17 22.20 25.96 -24.18
CA PHE A 17 21.65 24.97 -25.10
C PHE A 17 21.07 25.74 -26.29
N GLY A 18 21.83 25.73 -27.38
CA GLY A 18 21.36 26.23 -28.67
C GLY A 18 20.27 25.32 -29.26
N PRO A 19 19.38 25.87 -30.10
CA PRO A 19 18.35 25.09 -30.78
C PRO A 19 18.98 24.27 -31.91
N ALA A 20 18.93 22.94 -31.78
CA ALA A 20 19.24 22.03 -32.89
C ALA A 20 18.05 22.03 -33.86
N ASN A 21 18.24 22.73 -35.00
CA ASN A 21 17.38 22.65 -36.17
C ASN A 21 17.51 21.26 -36.83
N GLY A 22 16.76 20.29 -36.32
CA GLY A 22 16.53 19.01 -37.01
C GLY A 22 15.37 19.14 -37.99
N ARG A 23 15.67 19.37 -39.28
CA ARG A 23 14.71 19.18 -40.37
C ARG A 23 14.37 17.69 -40.47
N GLY A 24 13.29 17.28 -39.83
CA GLY A 24 12.68 15.97 -40.02
C GLY A 24 11.88 15.97 -41.33
N LEU A 25 12.24 15.06 -42.23
CA LEU A 25 11.48 14.74 -43.43
C LEU A 25 10.03 14.37 -43.05
N ALA A 26 9.07 15.18 -43.51
CA ALA A 26 7.65 14.91 -43.40
C ALA A 26 7.29 13.72 -44.31
N SER A 27 7.18 12.54 -43.71
CA SER A 27 6.50 11.41 -44.37
C SER A 27 5.00 11.61 -44.19
N ASN A 28 4.34 12.06 -45.27
CA ASN A 28 2.88 12.09 -45.40
C ASN A 28 2.35 10.66 -45.57
N ALA A 29 2.48 9.82 -44.55
CA ALA A 29 1.74 8.56 -44.47
C ALA A 29 0.39 8.85 -43.77
N PRO A 30 -0.76 8.58 -44.41
CA PRO A 30 -2.04 8.69 -43.74
C PRO A 30 -2.05 7.72 -42.56
N SER A 31 -2.08 8.29 -41.35
CA SER A 31 -2.20 7.49 -40.13
C SER A 31 -3.53 6.75 -40.19
N PRO A 32 -3.58 5.41 -40.08
CA PRO A 32 -4.84 4.70 -40.01
C PRO A 32 -5.63 5.24 -38.81
N SER A 33 -6.77 5.87 -39.11
CA SER A 33 -7.72 6.35 -38.13
C SER A 33 -8.39 5.14 -37.50
N TYR A 34 -7.73 4.51 -36.53
CA TYR A 34 -8.44 3.61 -35.65
C TYR A 34 -9.50 4.44 -34.92
N PRO A 35 -10.78 4.10 -35.04
CA PRO A 35 -11.78 4.73 -34.19
C PRO A 35 -11.30 4.53 -32.77
N ARG A 36 -11.05 5.65 -32.08
CA ARG A 36 -10.71 5.67 -30.67
C ARG A 36 -11.99 5.28 -29.94
N GLY A 37 -12.33 4.00 -29.99
CA GLY A 37 -13.39 3.41 -29.22
C GLY A 37 -13.13 3.86 -27.79
N SER A 38 -14.05 4.66 -27.28
CA SER A 38 -14.13 4.90 -25.85
C SER A 38 -14.08 3.52 -25.21
N ILE A 39 -13.00 3.23 -24.49
CA ILE A 39 -13.00 2.12 -23.54
C ILE A 39 -13.93 2.62 -22.45
N THR A 40 -15.24 2.57 -22.71
CA THR A 40 -16.26 2.56 -21.68
C THR A 40 -15.81 1.45 -20.76
N SER A 41 -15.38 1.85 -19.58
CA SER A 41 -14.86 1.02 -18.53
C SER A 41 -15.68 -0.26 -18.46
N LEU A 42 -15.12 -1.37 -18.96
CA LEU A 42 -15.60 -2.68 -18.59
C LEU A 42 -15.56 -2.66 -17.06
N ASN A 43 -16.75 -2.65 -16.45
CA ASN A 43 -16.92 -2.80 -15.02
C ASN A 43 -16.43 -4.21 -14.66
N LEU A 44 -15.11 -4.35 -14.60
CA LEU A 44 -14.35 -5.57 -14.28
C LEU A 44 -14.32 -5.84 -12.78
N ASP A 45 -15.04 -5.04 -12.00
CA ASP A 45 -15.21 -5.24 -10.58
C ASP A 45 -16.39 -6.17 -10.37
N PRO A 46 -16.17 -7.49 -10.19
CA PRO A 46 -17.27 -8.37 -9.83
C PRO A 46 -17.96 -7.79 -8.59
N ASN A 47 -19.29 -7.73 -8.64
CA ASN A 47 -20.05 -7.46 -7.45
C ASN A 47 -19.76 -8.61 -6.47
N PRO A 48 -19.17 -8.36 -5.29
CA PRO A 48 -18.78 -9.42 -4.38
C PRO A 48 -19.98 -10.27 -4.03
N ASP A 49 -21.19 -9.71 -4.06
CA ASP A 49 -22.46 -10.36 -3.77
C ASP A 49 -22.89 -11.40 -4.79
N GLN A 50 -22.41 -11.29 -6.03
CA GLN A 50 -22.79 -12.17 -7.14
C GLN A 50 -21.79 -13.32 -7.38
N VAL A 51 -20.57 -13.22 -6.85
CA VAL A 51 -19.56 -14.29 -6.99
C VAL A 51 -19.90 -15.41 -6.02
N VAL A 52 -20.25 -16.57 -6.56
CA VAL A 52 -20.37 -17.81 -5.80
C VAL A 52 -18.98 -18.43 -5.73
N VAL A 53 -18.51 -18.65 -4.51
CA VAL A 53 -17.13 -19.10 -4.28
C VAL A 53 -17.06 -20.61 -4.33
N ASN A 54 -16.07 -21.14 -5.06
CA ASN A 54 -15.78 -22.58 -5.09
C ASN A 54 -15.60 -23.14 -3.66
N GLU A 55 -16.35 -24.21 -3.34
CA GLU A 55 -16.40 -24.80 -2.00
C GLU A 55 -15.04 -25.31 -1.51
N SER A 56 -14.22 -25.86 -2.41
CA SER A 56 -12.88 -26.35 -2.09
C SER A 56 -11.96 -25.20 -1.67
N ALA A 57 -12.00 -24.07 -2.39
CA ALA A 57 -11.25 -22.88 -2.02
C ALA A 57 -11.75 -22.27 -0.71
N LYS A 58 -13.08 -22.20 -0.54
CA LYS A 58 -13.72 -21.68 0.67
C LYS A 58 -13.32 -22.48 1.90
N SER A 59 -13.32 -23.80 1.82
CA SER A 59 -12.89 -24.70 2.89
C SER A 59 -11.43 -24.46 3.29
N LYS A 60 -10.51 -24.40 2.31
CA LYS A 60 -9.08 -24.14 2.55
C LYS A 60 -8.82 -22.76 3.17
N LEU A 61 -9.52 -21.72 2.71
CA LEU A 61 -9.39 -20.36 3.26
C LEU A 61 -9.92 -20.28 4.69
N ASN A 62 -11.07 -20.92 4.96
CA ASN A 62 -11.65 -20.98 6.30
C ASN A 62 -10.75 -21.75 7.28
N ALA A 63 -10.19 -22.89 6.85
CA ALA A 63 -9.24 -23.65 7.65
C ALA A 63 -7.98 -22.84 8.02
N ALA A 64 -7.55 -21.94 7.14
CA ALA A 64 -6.44 -21.02 7.39
C ALA A 64 -6.84 -19.77 8.21
N GLY A 65 -8.10 -19.63 8.61
CA GLY A 65 -8.59 -18.45 9.31
C GLY A 65 -8.74 -17.21 8.43
N ILE A 66 -8.64 -17.35 7.10
CA ILE A 66 -8.75 -16.26 6.12
C ILE A 66 -10.23 -16.07 5.73
N GLY A 67 -10.73 -14.85 5.92
CA GLY A 67 -12.09 -14.44 5.57
C GLY A 67 -12.21 -13.81 4.18
N PHE A 68 -13.43 -13.45 3.82
CA PHE A 68 -13.79 -12.87 2.53
C PHE A 68 -13.91 -11.34 2.58
N PRO A 69 -13.73 -10.63 1.44
CA PRO A 69 -13.83 -9.16 1.37
C PRO A 69 -15.09 -8.56 2.00
N ARG A 70 -16.20 -9.31 2.02
CA ARG A 70 -17.47 -8.88 2.61
C ARG A 70 -17.42 -8.72 4.13
N GLU A 71 -16.46 -9.34 4.80
CA GLU A 71 -16.25 -9.23 6.25
C GLU A 71 -15.56 -7.91 6.64
N ALA A 72 -15.03 -7.15 5.67
CA ALA A 72 -14.42 -5.86 5.93
C ALA A 72 -15.48 -4.79 6.23
N THR A 73 -15.42 -4.21 7.42
CA THR A 73 -16.36 -3.18 7.88
C THR A 73 -15.72 -1.79 7.76
N PRO A 74 -16.48 -0.76 7.34
CA PRO A 74 -15.96 0.59 7.27
C PRO A 74 -15.72 1.14 8.69
N LEU A 75 -14.49 1.60 8.95
CA LEU A 75 -14.15 2.24 10.21
C LEU A 75 -14.41 3.74 10.11
N ARG A 76 -15.38 4.23 10.90
CA ARG A 76 -15.69 5.66 10.98
C ARG A 76 -14.73 6.34 11.95
N VAL A 77 -13.81 7.12 11.40
CA VAL A 77 -12.90 7.96 12.19
C VAL A 77 -13.40 9.39 12.13
N LYS A 78 -13.73 9.96 13.29
CA LYS A 78 -13.99 11.39 13.43
C LYS A 78 -12.67 12.06 13.74
N ASP A 79 -12.28 13.02 12.92
CA ASP A 79 -11.13 13.85 13.27
C ASP A 79 -11.49 14.80 14.41
N ARG A 80 -10.53 15.09 15.30
CA ARG A 80 -10.68 16.10 16.35
C ARG A 80 -10.88 17.50 15.75
N SER A 81 -10.34 17.73 14.55
CA SER A 81 -10.46 19.01 13.84
C SER A 81 -11.78 19.19 13.08
N GLY A 82 -12.63 18.15 12.97
CA GLY A 82 -13.82 18.17 12.11
C GLY A 82 -13.53 18.19 10.61
N THR A 83 -12.25 18.25 10.19
CA THR A 83 -11.86 18.27 8.78
C THR A 83 -12.02 16.88 8.18
N LYS A 84 -12.81 16.79 7.10
CA LYS A 84 -12.99 15.53 6.37
C LYS A 84 -11.87 15.32 5.36
N TYR A 85 -10.91 14.47 5.70
CA TYR A 85 -9.91 14.00 4.74
C TYR A 85 -10.52 12.99 3.75
N PRO A 86 -10.04 12.93 2.50
CA PRO A 86 -10.52 11.98 1.49
C PRO A 86 -9.90 10.59 1.72
N ILE A 87 -9.90 10.11 2.98
CA ILE A 87 -9.36 8.80 3.37
C ILE A 87 -10.50 8.00 3.98
N SER A 88 -10.81 6.86 3.36
CA SER A 88 -11.75 5.86 3.87
C SER A 88 -10.98 4.64 4.36
N VAL A 89 -11.38 4.13 5.51
CA VAL A 89 -10.74 3.01 6.20
C VAL A 89 -11.72 1.87 6.30
N GLN A 90 -11.30 0.65 5.99
CA GLN A 90 -12.06 -0.56 6.28
C GLN A 90 -11.18 -1.51 7.08
N ILE A 91 -11.77 -2.19 8.06
CA ILE A 91 -11.08 -3.12 8.95
C ILE A 91 -11.79 -4.47 8.95
N ALA A 92 -11.02 -5.53 9.12
CA ALA A 92 -11.52 -6.87 9.37
C ALA A 92 -10.72 -7.49 10.51
N SER A 93 -11.41 -8.13 11.45
CA SER A 93 -10.81 -8.85 12.58
C SER A 93 -10.05 -10.11 12.14
N ARG A 94 -10.34 -10.61 10.93
CA ARG A 94 -9.64 -11.71 10.27
C ARG A 94 -8.77 -11.20 9.12
N HIS A 95 -7.85 -12.05 8.67
CA HIS A 95 -7.15 -11.81 7.41
C HIS A 95 -8.12 -11.95 6.24
N VAL A 96 -8.23 -10.91 5.43
CA VAL A 96 -9.17 -10.82 4.33
C VAL A 96 -8.40 -10.40 3.10
N PHE A 97 -8.56 -11.12 2.01
CA PHE A 97 -7.92 -10.77 0.74
C PHE A 97 -8.69 -9.67 0.00
N HIS A 98 -8.08 -9.06 -1.03
CA HIS A 98 -8.67 -7.91 -1.71
C HIS A 98 -9.87 -8.30 -2.58
N ARG A 99 -10.86 -7.42 -2.74
CA ARG A 99 -12.06 -7.65 -3.58
C ARG A 99 -11.74 -8.12 -4.99
N TRP A 100 -10.76 -7.51 -5.67
CA TRP A 100 -10.33 -7.92 -7.02
C TRP A 100 -9.80 -9.36 -7.13
N SER A 101 -9.45 -9.98 -6.01
CA SER A 101 -9.00 -11.37 -6.00
C SER A 101 -10.18 -12.36 -6.03
N LEU A 102 -11.43 -11.93 -5.78
CA LEU A 102 -12.61 -12.80 -5.81
C LEU A 102 -12.84 -13.47 -7.16
N LYS A 103 -12.51 -12.79 -8.27
CA LYS A 103 -12.67 -13.36 -9.62
C LYS A 103 -11.86 -14.63 -9.88
N TYR A 104 -10.84 -14.90 -9.06
CA TYR A 104 -10.02 -16.12 -9.16
C TYR A 104 -10.55 -17.26 -8.28
N PHE A 105 -11.60 -17.00 -7.49
CA PHE A 105 -12.24 -17.95 -6.60
C PHE A 105 -13.71 -18.17 -6.98
N ASP A 106 -14.06 -17.89 -8.24
CA ASP A 106 -15.40 -18.14 -8.77
C ASP A 106 -15.74 -19.64 -8.76
N ASN A 107 -16.98 -20.00 -9.11
CA ASN A 107 -17.43 -21.39 -9.13
C ASN A 107 -16.52 -22.32 -9.94
N PHE A 108 -16.01 -21.82 -11.06
CA PHE A 108 -15.08 -22.55 -11.91
C PHE A 108 -13.65 -22.41 -11.39
N GLU A 109 -12.91 -23.52 -11.34
CA GLU A 109 -11.53 -23.52 -10.86
C GLU A 109 -10.64 -22.72 -11.81
N HIS A 110 -10.20 -21.54 -11.37
CA HIS A 110 -9.34 -20.69 -12.19
C HIS A 110 -7.90 -21.25 -12.16
N PRO A 111 -7.16 -21.28 -13.29
CA PRO A 111 -5.75 -21.69 -13.31
C PRO A 111 -4.83 -20.98 -12.30
N TRP A 112 -5.13 -19.72 -11.92
CA TRP A 112 -4.35 -18.96 -10.94
C TRP A 112 -4.86 -19.12 -9.49
N GLN A 113 -5.95 -19.84 -9.26
CA GLN A 113 -6.54 -20.03 -7.94
C GLN A 113 -5.55 -20.66 -6.97
N GLN A 114 -4.87 -21.73 -7.40
CA GLN A 114 -3.90 -22.45 -6.55
C GLN A 114 -2.69 -21.57 -6.21
N VAL A 115 -2.19 -20.81 -7.18
CA VAL A 115 -1.07 -19.85 -6.99
C VAL A 115 -1.46 -18.77 -5.99
N LEU A 116 -2.68 -18.22 -6.13
CA LEU A 116 -3.18 -17.19 -5.25
C LEU A 116 -3.43 -17.73 -3.83
N LEU A 117 -3.98 -18.92 -3.70
CA LEU A 117 -4.20 -19.59 -2.42
C LEU A 117 -2.88 -19.81 -1.68
N LYS A 118 -1.87 -20.37 -2.36
CA LYS A 118 -0.52 -20.52 -1.79
C LYS A 118 0.05 -19.19 -1.30
N ARG A 119 -0.09 -18.12 -2.10
CA ARG A 119 0.36 -16.78 -1.72
C ARG A 119 -0.38 -16.24 -0.49
N LEU A 120 -1.68 -16.46 -0.38
CA LEU A 120 -2.47 -16.02 0.77
C LEU A 120 -2.07 -16.77 2.05
N LEU A 121 -1.83 -18.07 1.96
CA LEU A 121 -1.32 -18.87 3.07
C LEU A 121 0.07 -18.39 3.53
N ASP A 122 0.97 -18.10 2.59
CA ASP A 122 2.28 -17.52 2.89
C ASP A 122 2.17 -16.16 3.62
N LEU A 123 1.25 -15.30 3.17
CA LEU A 123 0.99 -13.99 3.79
C LEU A 123 0.35 -14.10 5.17
N ASN A 124 -0.34 -15.20 5.46
CA ASN A 124 -0.99 -15.44 6.74
C ASN A 124 0.01 -15.50 7.91
N SER A 125 1.31 -15.63 7.62
CA SER A 125 2.39 -15.51 8.60
C SER A 125 2.51 -14.11 9.26
N GLN A 126 2.01 -13.08 8.58
CA GLN A 126 2.04 -11.69 9.05
C GLN A 126 0.75 -11.41 9.83
N PRO A 127 0.82 -10.83 11.05
CA PRO A 127 -0.38 -10.61 11.85
C PRO A 127 -1.24 -9.46 11.33
N LEU A 128 -0.66 -8.45 10.68
CA LEU A 128 -1.42 -7.35 10.10
C LEU A 128 -1.27 -7.31 8.58
N TRP A 129 -2.40 -7.40 7.89
CA TRP A 129 -2.48 -7.18 6.45
C TRP A 129 -2.91 -5.74 6.20
N CYS A 130 -1.96 -4.87 5.85
CA CYS A 130 -2.29 -3.50 5.44
C CYS A 130 -2.23 -3.35 3.92
N ARG A 131 -3.32 -2.83 3.33
CA ARG A 131 -3.34 -2.46 1.90
C ARG A 131 -3.76 -1.00 1.75
N CYS A 132 -2.92 -0.24 1.06
CA CYS A 132 -3.21 1.14 0.71
C CYS A 132 -3.48 1.24 -0.78
N TYR A 133 -4.59 1.84 -1.17
CA TYR A 133 -4.89 2.11 -2.57
C TYR A 133 -5.54 3.48 -2.76
N SER A 134 -5.41 3.99 -3.97
CA SER A 134 -6.01 5.23 -4.38
C SER A 134 -6.93 4.94 -5.56
N GLN A 135 -8.16 5.42 -5.45
CA GLN A 135 -9.17 5.38 -6.50
C GLN A 135 -9.25 6.74 -7.19
N SER A 136 -9.91 6.76 -8.35
CA SER A 136 -10.41 7.98 -8.99
C SER A 136 -9.39 9.12 -9.19
N ALA A 137 -8.38 8.87 -10.03
CA ALA A 137 -7.55 9.94 -10.57
C ALA A 137 -7.32 9.76 -12.06
N ASP A 138 -7.50 10.84 -12.80
CA ASP A 138 -7.26 10.89 -14.25
C ASP A 138 -5.82 10.52 -14.60
N ARG A 139 -4.88 10.85 -13.70
CA ARG A 139 -3.45 10.60 -13.89
C ARG A 139 -2.98 9.46 -13.00
N ALA A 140 -2.52 8.37 -13.63
CA ALA A 140 -1.96 7.20 -12.95
C ALA A 140 -0.79 7.54 -12.00
N ILE A 141 -0.01 8.59 -12.32
CA ILE A 141 1.09 9.08 -11.47
C ILE A 141 0.56 9.59 -10.14
N VAL A 142 -0.51 10.38 -10.15
CA VAL A 142 -1.13 10.95 -8.93
C VAL A 142 -1.71 9.82 -8.08
N ARG A 143 -2.39 8.85 -8.71
CA ARG A 143 -2.90 7.64 -8.03
C ARG A 143 -1.80 6.88 -7.29
N ARG A 144 -0.68 6.61 -7.97
CA ARG A 144 0.48 5.92 -7.36
C ARG A 144 1.10 6.74 -6.23
N LYS A 145 1.26 8.05 -6.41
CA LYS A 145 1.78 8.94 -5.37
C LYS A 145 0.88 8.96 -4.13
N GLY A 146 -0.45 9.07 -4.30
CA GLY A 146 -1.40 9.05 -3.20
C GLY A 146 -1.36 7.73 -2.42
N ALA A 147 -1.37 6.59 -3.11
CA ALA A 147 -1.26 5.28 -2.44
C ALA A 147 0.09 5.11 -1.71
N SER A 148 1.19 5.56 -2.32
CA SER A 148 2.52 5.53 -1.71
C SER A 148 2.61 6.43 -0.48
N LEU A 149 1.98 7.61 -0.51
CA LEU A 149 1.93 8.55 0.60
C LEU A 149 1.14 7.95 1.78
N LEU A 150 -0.04 7.37 1.53
CA LEU A 150 -0.81 6.67 2.57
C LEU A 150 -0.02 5.53 3.21
N GLN A 151 0.66 4.73 2.39
CA GLN A 151 1.48 3.63 2.88
C GLN A 151 2.66 4.11 3.72
N HIS A 152 3.29 5.22 3.32
CA HIS A 152 4.35 5.84 4.10
C HIS A 152 3.82 6.35 5.45
N LEU A 153 2.76 7.16 5.44
CA LEU A 153 2.13 7.69 6.65
C LEU A 153 1.74 6.58 7.63
N TRP A 154 1.10 5.52 7.13
CA TRP A 154 0.71 4.38 7.95
C TRP A 154 1.90 3.68 8.62
N ARG A 155 2.98 3.42 7.87
CA ARG A 155 4.19 2.81 8.42
C ARG A 155 4.87 3.70 9.45
N THR A 156 4.97 5.00 9.17
CA THR A 156 5.55 5.96 10.11
C THR A 156 4.72 6.05 11.39
N ALA A 157 3.38 5.98 11.29
CA ALA A 157 2.49 5.98 12.45
C ALA A 157 2.65 4.69 13.28
N LEU A 158 2.73 3.52 12.63
CA LEU A 158 3.02 2.25 13.29
C LEU A 158 4.36 2.29 14.03
N GLN A 159 5.42 2.74 13.36
CA GLN A 159 6.75 2.85 13.95
C GLN A 159 6.77 3.80 15.15
N LYS A 160 6.08 4.94 15.07
CA LYS A 160 5.97 5.90 16.18
C LYS A 160 5.27 5.28 17.40
N ARG A 161 4.32 4.36 17.20
CA ARG A 161 3.68 3.59 18.29
C ARG A 161 4.44 2.32 18.70
N GLY A 162 5.65 2.11 18.16
CA GLY A 162 6.49 0.97 18.49
C GLY A 162 6.09 -0.33 17.80
N TYR A 163 5.35 -0.29 16.70
CA TYR A 163 5.06 -1.47 15.88
C TYR A 163 5.99 -1.57 14.68
N ASP A 164 6.33 -2.81 14.35
CA ASP A 164 6.91 -3.20 13.07
C ASP A 164 5.86 -2.98 11.95
N PRO A 165 6.25 -2.68 10.70
CA PRO A 165 5.39 -2.72 9.51
C PRO A 165 4.41 -3.91 9.41
N THR A 166 4.71 -5.03 10.06
CA THR A 166 3.89 -6.24 10.10
C THR A 166 2.80 -6.23 11.15
N GLY A 167 2.72 -5.20 11.99
CA GLY A 167 1.74 -5.03 13.07
C GLY A 167 2.13 -5.68 14.39
N ARG A 168 3.38 -6.15 14.55
CA ARG A 168 3.90 -6.65 15.83
C ARG A 168 4.52 -5.54 16.63
N LYS A 169 4.29 -5.51 17.93
CA LYS A 169 4.93 -4.54 18.80
C LYS A 169 6.40 -4.93 18.99
N VAL A 170 7.31 -4.02 18.63
CA VAL A 170 8.74 -4.18 18.88
C VAL A 170 8.93 -3.89 20.36
N GLN A 171 9.33 -4.91 21.13
CA GLN A 171 9.74 -4.70 22.51
C GLN A 171 11.01 -3.85 22.48
N SER A 172 10.89 -2.56 22.79
CA SER A 172 12.06 -1.70 22.98
C SER A 172 12.89 -2.29 24.11
N ALA A 173 14.14 -2.63 23.82
CA ALA A 173 15.09 -3.31 24.72
C ALA A 173 15.53 -2.47 25.95
N GLY A 174 14.71 -1.53 26.43
CA GLY A 174 15.06 -0.60 27.51
C GLY A 174 13.91 -0.18 28.41
N ASP A 175 12.64 -0.39 28.03
CA ASP A 175 11.53 -0.10 28.93
C ASP A 175 11.09 -1.40 29.61
N GLY A 176 11.58 -1.60 30.84
CA GLY A 176 11.13 -2.62 31.79
C GLY A 176 9.68 -2.40 32.25
N GLN A 177 8.79 -2.03 31.34
CA GLN A 177 7.39 -1.80 31.62
C GLN A 177 6.66 -3.13 31.64
N LYS A 178 6.67 -3.72 32.84
CA LYS A 178 5.68 -4.63 33.44
C LYS A 178 4.94 -5.54 32.46
N ASN A 179 5.39 -6.79 32.46
CA ASN A 179 4.62 -7.99 32.12
C ASN A 179 3.10 -7.82 32.36
N GLY A 180 2.28 -8.10 31.34
CA GLY A 180 0.90 -8.55 31.57
C GLY A 180 -0.17 -8.07 30.58
N GLU A 181 -0.32 -6.76 30.35
CA GLU A 181 -1.63 -6.22 29.88
C GLU A 181 -1.59 -5.34 28.63
N GLY A 182 -0.45 -5.28 27.92
CA GLY A 182 -0.33 -4.47 26.70
C GLY A 182 -0.73 -5.22 25.41
N ILE A 183 -1.29 -4.50 24.44
CA ILE A 183 -1.47 -4.99 23.06
C ILE A 183 -0.11 -5.45 22.53
N LYS A 184 0.03 -6.74 22.21
CA LYS A 184 1.28 -7.31 21.66
C LYS A 184 1.36 -7.22 20.15
N CYS A 185 0.22 -7.33 19.49
CA CYS A 185 0.15 -7.22 18.04
C CYS A 185 -1.24 -6.78 17.58
N LEU A 186 -1.28 -6.25 16.37
CA LEU A 186 -2.49 -5.97 15.62
C LEU A 186 -2.74 -7.16 14.72
N TYR A 187 -3.88 -7.85 14.93
CA TYR A 187 -4.26 -8.99 14.12
C TYR A 187 -5.44 -8.65 13.20
N GLY A 188 -5.29 -8.90 11.90
CA GLY A 188 -6.38 -8.74 10.93
C GLY A 188 -5.97 -7.92 9.70
N THR A 189 -6.96 -7.32 9.04
CA THR A 189 -6.75 -6.57 7.79
C THR A 189 -7.21 -5.14 7.90
N VAL A 190 -6.39 -4.23 7.37
CA VAL A 190 -6.69 -2.79 7.27
C VAL A 190 -6.58 -2.37 5.80
N TYR A 191 -7.65 -1.80 5.29
CA TYR A 191 -7.69 -1.15 3.98
C TYR A 191 -7.72 0.36 4.16
N LEU A 192 -6.70 1.03 3.61
CA LEU A 192 -6.64 2.49 3.54
C LEU A 192 -6.85 2.93 2.10
N THR A 193 -7.85 3.77 1.90
CA THR A 193 -8.35 4.09 0.57
C THR A 193 -8.51 5.59 0.44
N THR A 194 -8.16 6.15 -0.71
CA THR A 194 -8.47 7.56 -1.00
C THR A 194 -9.22 7.68 -2.31
N GLN A 195 -10.33 8.44 -2.29
CA GLN A 195 -11.12 8.75 -3.48
C GLN A 195 -10.60 9.99 -4.21
N ASP A 196 -9.82 10.84 -3.53
CA ASP A 196 -9.25 12.05 -4.10
C ASP A 196 -7.75 12.14 -3.76
N PRO A 197 -6.90 11.45 -4.53
CA PRO A 197 -5.47 11.46 -4.29
C PRO A 197 -4.82 12.80 -4.62
N LEU A 198 -5.44 13.64 -5.46
CA LEU A 198 -4.89 14.95 -5.77
C LEU A 198 -4.97 15.85 -4.53
N LYS A 199 -6.14 15.91 -3.90
CA LYS A 199 -6.32 16.61 -2.62
C LYS A 199 -5.44 16.02 -1.53
N LEU A 200 -5.33 14.70 -1.46
CA LEU A 200 -4.44 14.04 -0.50
C LEU A 200 -2.98 14.48 -0.66
N VAL A 201 -2.44 14.47 -1.88
CA VAL A 201 -1.04 14.85 -2.14
C VAL A 201 -0.77 16.33 -1.87
N ASN A 202 -1.77 17.19 -2.04
CA ASN A 202 -1.65 18.63 -1.78
C ASN A 202 -1.90 19.02 -0.31
N THR A 203 -2.37 18.09 0.53
CA THR A 203 -2.62 18.36 1.95
C THR A 203 -1.31 18.37 2.73
N PRO A 204 -1.13 19.26 3.73
CA PRO A 204 0.05 19.26 4.58
C PRO A 204 0.28 17.90 5.26
N HIS A 205 1.52 17.39 5.16
CA HIS A 205 1.87 16.07 5.69
C HIS A 205 1.60 15.94 7.19
N ALA A 206 1.84 16.99 7.98
CA ALA A 206 1.61 16.99 9.43
C ALA A 206 0.14 16.71 9.78
N GLN A 207 -0.79 17.30 9.04
CA GLN A 207 -2.22 17.10 9.25
C GLN A 207 -2.66 15.68 8.89
N LEU A 208 -2.19 15.16 7.75
CA LEU A 208 -2.46 13.78 7.35
C LEU A 208 -1.91 12.78 8.35
N PHE A 209 -0.72 13.05 8.88
CA PHE A 209 -0.09 12.20 9.88
C PHE A 209 -0.91 12.13 11.16
N GLN A 210 -1.36 13.27 11.70
CA GLN A 210 -2.24 13.31 12.88
C GLN A 210 -3.54 12.52 12.65
N TYR A 211 -4.15 12.67 11.47
CA TYR A 211 -5.35 11.90 11.14
C TYR A 211 -5.08 10.39 11.07
N VAL A 212 -3.95 9.98 10.49
CA VAL A 212 -3.53 8.57 10.45
C VAL A 212 -3.22 8.02 11.84
N GLU A 213 -2.67 8.83 12.76
CA GLU A 213 -2.51 8.43 14.16
C GLU A 213 -3.86 8.19 14.86
N ALA A 214 -4.87 9.02 14.58
CA ALA A 214 -6.22 8.81 15.09
C ALA A 214 -6.89 7.56 14.51
N ILE A 215 -6.64 7.24 13.23
CA ILE A 215 -7.04 5.96 12.63
C ILE A 215 -6.37 4.80 13.39
N LEU A 216 -5.06 4.88 13.62
CA LEU A 216 -4.31 3.81 14.26
C LEU A 216 -4.79 3.54 15.69
N GLU A 217 -5.16 4.58 16.45
CA GLU A 217 -5.77 4.44 17.78
C GLU A 217 -7.07 3.63 17.75
N LYS A 218 -7.94 3.90 16.77
CA LYS A 218 -9.18 3.15 16.57
C LYS A 218 -8.89 1.72 16.13
N VAL A 219 -7.90 1.54 15.26
CA VAL A 219 -7.46 0.21 14.80
C VAL A 219 -6.95 -0.62 15.98
N GLU A 220 -6.12 -0.04 16.85
CA GLU A 220 -5.65 -0.69 18.09
C GLU A 220 -6.80 -1.15 18.98
N ALA A 221 -7.82 -0.31 19.18
CA ALA A 221 -9.00 -0.68 19.97
C ALA A 221 -9.79 -1.85 19.37
N THR A 222 -9.77 -2.02 18.04
CA THR A 222 -10.54 -3.08 17.35
C THR A 222 -9.76 -4.35 17.02
N LEU A 223 -8.46 -4.23 16.71
CA LEU A 223 -7.61 -5.31 16.20
C LEU A 223 -6.47 -5.67 17.18
N GLY A 224 -6.33 -4.92 18.27
CA GLY A 224 -5.34 -5.19 19.30
C GLY A 224 -5.58 -6.53 19.97
N ARG A 225 -4.54 -7.35 20.02
CA ARG A 225 -4.54 -8.64 20.70
C ARG A 225 -3.57 -8.64 21.88
N THR A 226 -4.04 -9.15 23.01
CA THR A 226 -3.26 -9.40 24.24
C THR A 226 -2.94 -10.89 24.39
N ASP A 227 -2.06 -11.25 25.32
CA ASP A 227 -1.71 -12.67 25.59
C ASP A 227 -2.88 -13.55 26.02
N SER A 228 -3.92 -12.93 26.59
CA SER A 228 -5.11 -13.63 27.08
C SER A 228 -6.06 -14.06 25.97
N ASP A 229 -5.90 -13.54 24.74
CA ASP A 229 -6.74 -13.88 23.60
C ASP A 229 -6.38 -15.28 23.07
N LYS A 230 -6.87 -16.31 23.76
CA LYS A 230 -6.75 -17.74 23.42
C LYS A 230 -7.39 -18.13 22.08
N SER A 231 -7.98 -17.20 21.33
CA SER A 231 -8.87 -17.52 20.19
C SER A 231 -8.17 -17.68 18.84
N THR A 232 -6.92 -17.23 18.68
CA THR A 232 -6.20 -17.41 17.41
C THR A 232 -4.71 -17.51 17.70
N THR A 233 -4.16 -18.72 17.61
CA THR A 233 -2.71 -18.94 17.69
C THR A 233 -2.04 -17.98 16.72
N LEU A 234 -1.26 -17.02 17.24
CA LEU A 234 -0.58 -16.06 16.39
C LEU A 234 0.28 -16.85 15.40
N PRO A 235 0.19 -16.55 14.10
CA PRO A 235 0.93 -17.30 13.11
C PRO A 235 2.43 -17.20 13.43
N PRO A 236 3.17 -18.32 13.39
CA PRO A 236 4.58 -18.37 13.77
C PRO A 236 5.38 -17.35 12.95
N VAL A 237 6.41 -16.79 13.58
CA VAL A 237 7.27 -15.76 12.97
C VAL A 237 7.98 -16.34 11.74
N ALA A 238 7.42 -16.13 10.55
CA ALA A 238 8.20 -16.30 9.33
C ALA A 238 9.21 -15.15 9.26
N GLN A 239 10.49 -15.45 9.52
CA GLN A 239 11.60 -14.54 9.22
C GLN A 239 11.73 -14.36 7.69
N ARG A 240 10.76 -13.73 7.04
CA ARG A 240 10.93 -13.30 5.65
C ARG A 240 11.47 -11.88 5.68
N ARG A 241 12.73 -11.73 5.27
CA ARG A 241 13.31 -10.45 4.87
C ARG A 241 12.31 -9.75 3.96
N TYR A 242 11.84 -8.57 4.35
CA TYR A 242 11.12 -7.67 3.44
C TYR A 242 12.09 -7.10 2.42
N ASP A 243 12.79 -7.98 1.71
CA ASP A 243 13.39 -7.66 0.43
C ASP A 243 12.24 -7.66 -0.58
N LEU A 244 11.40 -6.61 -0.51
CA LEU A 244 10.93 -5.98 -1.74
C LEU A 244 12.16 -5.37 -2.43
N ALA A 245 13.09 -6.25 -2.83
CA ALA A 245 14.16 -5.95 -3.74
C ALA A 245 13.46 -5.56 -5.03
N ARG A 246 13.16 -4.27 -5.15
CA ARG A 246 13.02 -3.58 -6.42
C ARG A 246 14.14 -4.17 -7.29
N PRO A 247 13.83 -4.80 -8.44
CA PRO A 247 14.89 -5.29 -9.31
C PRO A 247 15.83 -4.10 -9.53
N LYS A 248 17.07 -4.21 -9.05
CA LYS A 248 18.07 -3.16 -9.23
C LYS A 248 18.11 -2.95 -10.73
N LYS A 249 17.75 -1.75 -11.18
CA LYS A 249 17.92 -1.36 -12.58
C LYS A 249 19.40 -1.59 -12.88
N THR A 250 19.70 -2.67 -13.58
CA THR A 250 21.02 -2.87 -14.14
C THR A 250 21.18 -1.74 -15.15
N SER A 251 22.01 -0.76 -14.81
CA SER A 251 22.43 0.25 -15.77
C SER A 251 23.13 -0.49 -16.89
N ARG A 252 22.46 -0.64 -18.03
CA ARG A 252 23.03 -1.19 -19.25
C ARG A 252 24.11 -0.21 -19.70
N LYS A 253 25.37 -0.42 -19.25
CA LYS A 253 26.53 0.30 -19.77
C LYS A 253 26.59 -0.01 -21.26
N LYS A 254 26.43 1.02 -22.11
CA LYS A 254 26.75 0.91 -23.53
C LYS A 254 28.26 0.64 -23.64
N PRO A 255 28.71 -0.38 -24.40
CA PRO A 255 30.12 -0.51 -24.73
C PRO A 255 30.50 0.70 -25.59
N VAL A 256 31.48 1.46 -25.12
CA VAL A 256 32.16 2.47 -25.93
C VAL A 256 32.98 1.69 -26.96
N GLY A 257 32.68 1.91 -28.24
CA GLY A 257 33.33 1.24 -29.35
C GLY A 257 34.84 1.50 -29.32
N ALA A 258 35.59 0.42 -29.51
CA ALA A 258 37.01 0.46 -29.82
C ALA A 258 37.20 1.20 -31.15
N THR A 259 38.02 2.23 -31.13
CA THR A 259 38.58 2.84 -32.35
C THR A 259 39.81 2.02 -32.72
N LEU A 260 39.80 1.47 -33.93
CA LEU A 260 40.97 0.91 -34.61
C LEU A 260 41.90 2.04 -35.05
#